data_AF-A0AAW1CNC7-F1
#
_entry.id   AF-A0AAW1CNC7-F1
#
_cell.length_a   1.000
_cell.length_b   1.000
_cell.length_c   1.000
_cell.angle_alpha   90.00
_cell.angle_beta   90.00
_cell.angle_gamma   90.00
#
_symmetry.space_group_name_H-M   'P 1'
#
loop_
_entity.id
_entity.type
_entity.pdbx_description
1 polymer ?
#
loop_
_entity_poly.entity_id
_entity_poly.type
_entity_poly.pdbx_seq_one_letter_code
_entity_poly.pdbx_strand_id
1 'polypeptide(L)'
;MLLDEKNKNFITEAENIGRKLLIGIFLSYLGFPLPAFLFSTFIEYLSNFKERHVLLKVWLPWSREDLSRHILTNALTSVMSVSVIAVYVAIYFMEITFTLHITAYIKTLQNNLVNKGIRNEEIYEHHKVIIQLIKDYNEILAADLYLETVIQPLIPCGFGVSFLRVTNAKKSEVAKT
;
A
#
# COMPACT_ATOMS: atom_id res chain seq x y z
N MET A 1 26.71 21.83 18.48
CA MET A 1 26.29 20.67 17.65
C MET A 1 25.36 21.22 16.57
N LEU A 2 25.93 21.84 15.54
CA LEU A 2 25.16 22.46 14.46
C LEU A 2 24.75 21.34 13.51
N LEU A 3 23.50 20.87 13.61
CA LEU A 3 22.87 20.25 12.46
C LEU A 3 22.88 21.31 11.36
N ASP A 4 23.77 21.13 10.38
CA ASP A 4 23.93 22.00 9.23
C ASP A 4 22.54 22.30 8.64
N GLU A 5 22.21 23.58 8.46
CA GLU A 5 20.87 24.08 8.11
C GLU A 5 20.31 23.37 6.87
N LYS A 6 21.21 22.92 5.99
CA LYS A 6 20.98 22.11 4.81
C LYS A 6 20.44 20.69 5.09
N ASN A 7 20.93 20.03 6.14
CA ASN A 7 20.41 18.72 6.57
C ASN A 7 19.04 18.86 7.24
N LYS A 8 18.81 19.94 7.99
CA LYS A 8 17.51 20.23 8.59
C LYS A 8 16.44 20.49 7.53
N ASN A 9 16.77 21.26 6.50
CA ASN A 9 15.89 21.50 5.36
C ASN A 9 15.60 20.21 4.58
N PHE A 10 16.61 19.36 4.36
CA PHE A 10 16.40 18.06 3.71
C PHE A 10 15.49 17.12 4.50
N ILE A 11 15.66 17.01 5.81
CA ILE A 11 14.81 16.19 6.67
C ILE A 11 13.37 16.71 6.63
N THR A 12 13.19 18.02 6.75
CA THR A 12 11.86 18.66 6.72
C THR A 12 11.17 18.47 5.37
N GLU A 13 11.92 18.55 4.27
CA GLU A 13 11.41 18.32 2.93
C GLU A 13 11.04 16.85 2.70
N ALA A 14 11.87 15.93 3.17
CA ALA A 14 11.63 14.49 3.10
C ALA A 14 10.42 14.06 3.96
N GLU A 15 10.25 14.65 5.14
CA GLU A 15 9.04 14.48 5.97
C GLU A 15 7.79 15.04 5.28
N ASN A 16 7.89 16.19 4.61
CA ASN A 16 6.78 16.75 3.84
C ASN A 16 6.42 15.89 2.62
N ILE A 17 7.42 15.33 1.93
CA ILE A 17 7.21 14.39 0.82
C ILE A 17 6.57 13.12 1.35
N GLY A 18 7.10 12.53 2.42
CA GLY A 18 6.53 11.36 3.09
C GLY A 18 5.08 11.59 3.50
N ARG A 19 4.78 12.73 4.13
CA ARG A 19 3.41 13.11 4.52
C ARG A 19 2.48 13.26 3.31
N LYS A 20 2.95 13.88 2.21
CA LYS A 20 2.16 13.99 0.97
C LYS A 20 1.91 12.62 0.33
N LEU A 21 2.92 11.76 0.29
CA LEU A 21 2.81 10.38 -0.19
C LEU A 21 1.80 9.59 0.63
N LEU A 22 1.86 9.72 1.97
CA LEU A 22 0.94 9.06 2.88
C LEU A 22 -0.50 9.55 2.72
N ILE A 23 -0.70 10.87 2.63
CA ILE A 23 -2.02 11.43 2.33
C ILE A 23 -2.51 10.93 0.97
N GLY A 24 -1.63 10.88 -0.03
CA GLY A 24 -1.94 10.35 -1.36
C GLY A 24 -2.36 8.89 -1.31
N ILE A 25 -1.58 8.03 -0.66
CA ILE A 25 -1.85 6.60 -0.48
C ILE A 25 -3.16 6.42 0.29
N PHE A 26 -3.34 7.13 1.40
CA PHE A 26 -4.57 7.08 2.21
C PHE A 26 -5.79 7.48 1.39
N LEU A 27 -5.75 8.60 0.67
CA LEU A 27 -6.85 9.05 -0.20
C LEU A 27 -7.11 8.08 -1.36
N SER A 28 -6.06 7.48 -1.92
CA SER A 28 -6.17 6.54 -3.04
C SER A 28 -6.82 5.23 -2.61
N TYR A 29 -6.37 4.68 -1.48
CA TYR A 29 -6.81 3.38 -1.00
C TYR A 29 -8.11 3.45 -0.19
N LEU A 30 -8.32 4.42 0.71
CA LEU A 30 -9.62 4.60 1.40
C LEU A 30 -10.67 5.27 0.53
N GLY A 31 -10.25 6.04 -0.47
CA GLY A 31 -11.15 6.65 -1.44
C GLY A 31 -11.67 5.66 -2.50
N PHE A 32 -11.19 4.42 -2.56
CA PHE A 32 -11.65 3.44 -3.54
C PHE A 32 -12.89 2.62 -3.09
N PRO A 33 -12.93 2.03 -1.87
CA PRO A 33 -14.05 1.19 -1.43
C PRO A 33 -15.38 1.96 -1.31
N LEU A 34 -15.34 3.19 -0.80
CA LEU A 34 -16.56 3.97 -0.53
C LEU A 34 -17.29 4.37 -1.82
N PRO A 35 -16.64 5.00 -2.83
CA PRO A 35 -17.27 5.25 -4.12
C PRO A 35 -17.63 3.97 -4.86
N ALA A 36 -16.82 2.91 -4.77
CA ALA A 36 -17.13 1.64 -5.43
C ALA A 36 -18.40 0.99 -4.85
N PHE A 37 -18.60 1.07 -3.53
CA PHE A 37 -19.85 0.64 -2.88
C PHE A 37 -21.05 1.48 -3.31
N LEU A 38 -20.89 2.81 -3.36
CA LEU A 38 -21.96 3.71 -3.79
C LEU A 38 -22.33 3.50 -5.26
N PHE A 39 -21.34 3.37 -6.15
CA PHE A 39 -21.55 3.10 -7.57
C PHE A 39 -22.15 1.72 -7.80
N SER A 40 -21.72 0.68 -7.08
CA SER A 40 -22.31 -0.65 -7.24
C SER A 40 -23.77 -0.64 -6.84
N THR A 41 -24.11 0.01 -5.72
CA THR A 41 -25.48 0.14 -5.22
C THR A 41 -26.35 0.96 -6.18
N PHE A 42 -25.80 2.02 -6.78
CA PHE A 42 -26.49 2.84 -7.76
C PHE A 42 -26.76 2.08 -9.07
N ILE A 43 -25.79 1.33 -9.58
CA ILE A 43 -25.95 0.48 -10.77
C ILE A 43 -26.99 -0.63 -10.53
N GLU A 44 -26.96 -1.25 -9.35
CA GLU A 44 -27.95 -2.27 -8.95
C GLU A 44 -29.36 -1.69 -8.82
N TYR A 45 -29.49 -0.47 -8.30
CA TYR A 45 -30.76 0.24 -8.24
C TYR A 45 -31.32 0.50 -9.65
N LEU A 46 -30.48 0.98 -10.58
CA LEU A 46 -30.88 1.21 -11.98
C LEU A 46 -31.24 -0.08 -12.72
N SER A 47 -30.63 -1.22 -12.37
CA SER A 47 -30.88 -2.52 -13.00
C SER A 47 -32.02 -3.32 -12.36
N ASN A 48 -32.78 -2.72 -11.42
CA ASN A 48 -33.82 -3.40 -10.61
C ASN A 48 -33.28 -4.68 -9.92
N PHE A 49 -32.02 -4.66 -9.48
CA PHE A 49 -31.36 -5.78 -8.80
C PHE A 49 -31.29 -7.09 -9.62
N LYS A 50 -31.38 -7.00 -10.94
CA LYS A 50 -31.35 -8.17 -11.82
C LYS A 50 -29.95 -8.81 -11.88
N GLU A 51 -28.91 -7.99 -11.78
CA GLU A 51 -27.52 -8.42 -11.63
C GLU A 51 -26.95 -7.85 -10.32
N ARG A 52 -26.70 -8.74 -9.34
CA ARG A 52 -26.11 -8.36 -8.05
C ARG A 52 -24.59 -8.43 -8.14
N HIS A 53 -23.95 -7.27 -8.04
CA HIS A 53 -22.51 -7.09 -8.05
C HIS A 53 -22.00 -6.96 -6.62
N VAL A 54 -20.98 -7.74 -6.29
CA VAL A 54 -20.30 -7.67 -4.99
C VAL A 54 -18.88 -7.21 -5.22
N LEU A 55 -18.39 -6.32 -4.35
CA LEU A 55 -17.03 -5.79 -4.38
C LEU A 55 -15.96 -6.89 -4.34
N LEU A 56 -16.18 -7.91 -3.51
CA LEU A 56 -15.31 -9.08 -3.38
C LEU A 56 -16.12 -10.37 -3.52
N LYS A 57 -15.63 -11.30 -4.35
CA LYS A 57 -16.20 -12.64 -4.47
C LYS A 57 -15.73 -13.50 -3.29
N VAL A 58 -16.40 -13.36 -2.16
CA VAL A 58 -16.13 -14.15 -0.95
C VAL A 58 -17.13 -15.31 -0.86
N TRP A 59 -16.67 -16.47 -0.38
CA TRP A 59 -17.58 -17.57 -0.04
C TRP A 59 -18.38 -17.18 1.21
N LEU A 60 -19.70 -17.30 1.13
CA LEU A 60 -20.62 -16.92 2.20
C LEU A 60 -21.54 -18.10 2.51
N PRO A 61 -21.87 -18.35 3.78
CA PRO A 61 -22.69 -19.49 4.17
C PRO A 61 -24.20 -19.28 3.89
N TRP A 62 -24.61 -18.13 3.34
CA TRP A 62 -26.02 -17.82 3.02
C TRP A 62 -26.23 -17.46 1.54
N SER A 63 -27.43 -17.76 1.02
CA SER A 63 -27.84 -17.29 -0.31
C SER A 63 -28.02 -15.77 -0.32
N ARG A 64 -27.64 -15.15 -1.44
CA ARG A 64 -27.70 -13.71 -1.71
C ARG A 64 -29.02 -13.28 -2.34
N GLU A 65 -30.00 -14.18 -2.47
CA GLU A 65 -31.28 -13.93 -3.12
C GLU A 65 -32.16 -12.90 -2.41
N ASP A 66 -32.02 -12.76 -1.09
CA ASP A 66 -32.72 -11.76 -0.30
C ASP A 66 -31.98 -10.42 -0.32
N LEU A 67 -32.72 -9.32 -0.46
CA LEU A 67 -32.16 -7.95 -0.48
C LEU A 67 -31.41 -7.62 0.81
N SER A 68 -31.93 -8.01 1.97
CA SER A 68 -31.29 -7.77 3.27
C SER A 68 -29.95 -8.49 3.40
N ARG A 69 -29.88 -9.75 2.94
CA ARG A 69 -28.64 -10.56 2.94
C ARG A 69 -27.62 -10.02 1.93
N HIS A 70 -28.09 -9.49 0.80
CA HIS A 70 -27.24 -8.82 -0.19
C HIS A 70 -26.61 -7.52 0.37
N ILE A 71 -27.41 -6.66 1.00
CA ILE A 71 -26.92 -5.44 1.65
C ILE A 71 -25.90 -5.77 2.75
N LEU A 72 -26.21 -6.76 3.60
CA LEU A 72 -25.30 -7.24 4.64
C LEU A 72 -23.98 -7.75 4.06
N THR A 73 -24.06 -8.50 2.96
CA THR A 73 -22.89 -9.01 2.25
C THR A 73 -22.02 -7.87 1.72
N ASN A 74 -22.61 -6.91 1.02
CA ASN A 74 -21.87 -5.77 0.49
C ASN A 74 -21.24 -4.95 1.63
N ALA A 75 -21.98 -4.68 2.71
CA ALA A 75 -21.42 -4.01 3.89
C ALA A 75 -20.24 -4.76 4.52
N LEU A 76 -20.36 -6.08 4.71
CA LEU A 76 -19.29 -6.91 5.26
C LEU A 76 -18.04 -6.88 4.37
N THR A 77 -18.22 -7.04 3.06
CA THR A 77 -17.09 -7.01 2.10
C THR A 77 -16.43 -5.63 2.03
N SER A 78 -17.20 -4.55 2.15
CA SER A 78 -16.65 -3.19 2.26
C SER A 78 -15.83 -3.01 3.53
N VAL A 79 -16.33 -3.43 4.69
CA VAL A 79 -15.59 -3.35 5.96
C VAL A 79 -14.31 -4.17 5.90
N MET A 80 -14.38 -5.41 5.38
CA MET A 80 -13.19 -6.24 5.16
C MET A 80 -12.17 -5.52 4.26
N SER A 81 -12.61 -4.95 3.14
CA SER A 81 -11.73 -4.22 2.23
C SER A 81 -11.05 -3.03 2.92
N VAL A 82 -11.82 -2.23 3.66
CA VAL A 82 -11.30 -1.08 4.41
C VAL A 82 -10.30 -1.53 5.47
N SER A 83 -10.57 -2.62 6.20
CA SER A 83 -9.65 -3.13 7.22
C SER A 83 -8.32 -3.60 6.63
N VAL A 84 -8.35 -4.34 5.52
CA VAL A 84 -7.14 -4.80 4.82
C VAL A 84 -6.34 -3.60 4.33
N ILE A 85 -7.02 -2.66 3.68
CA ILE A 85 -6.41 -1.41 3.21
C ILE A 85 -5.76 -0.64 4.37
N ALA A 86 -6.43 -0.49 5.50
CA ALA A 86 -5.89 0.22 6.65
C ALA A 86 -4.59 -0.42 7.17
N VAL A 87 -4.53 -1.75 7.23
CA VAL A 87 -3.32 -2.49 7.61
C VAL A 87 -2.19 -2.23 6.60
N TYR A 88 -2.47 -2.35 5.30
CA TYR A 88 -1.48 -2.06 4.26
C TYR A 88 -0.94 -0.63 4.36
N VAL A 89 -1.82 0.36 4.53
CA VAL A 89 -1.41 1.76 4.69
C VAL A 89 -0.53 1.95 5.93
N ALA A 90 -0.82 1.27 7.03
CA ALA A 90 0.01 1.31 8.24
C ALA A 90 1.40 0.71 8.02
N ILE A 91 1.50 -0.40 7.28
CA ILE A 91 2.78 -1.03 6.91
C ILE A 91 3.59 -0.08 6.01
N TYR A 92 2.99 0.46 4.94
CA TYR A 92 3.63 1.46 4.08
C TYR A 92 4.09 2.71 4.86
N PHE A 93 3.33 3.12 5.88
CA PHE A 93 3.75 4.20 6.77
C PHE A 93 5.01 3.85 7.54
N MET A 94 5.07 2.67 8.15
CA MET A 94 6.27 2.22 8.85
C MET A 94 7.48 2.14 7.92
N GLU A 95 7.32 1.64 6.68
CA GLU A 95 8.38 1.58 5.68
C GLU A 95 8.93 2.94 5.28
N ILE A 96 8.04 3.91 4.99
CA ILE A 96 8.45 5.26 4.63
C ILE A 96 9.19 5.92 5.79
N THR A 97 8.65 5.83 7.00
CA THR A 97 9.26 6.40 8.20
C THR A 97 10.64 5.78 8.46
N PHE A 98 10.76 4.46 8.37
CA PHE A 98 12.04 3.78 8.52
C PHE A 98 13.07 4.22 7.47
N THR A 99 12.66 4.30 6.21
CA THR A 99 13.52 4.77 5.11
C THR A 99 14.02 6.19 5.34
N LEU A 100 13.15 7.08 5.82
CA LEU A 100 13.51 8.45 6.19
C LEU A 100 14.54 8.49 7.33
N HIS A 101 14.32 7.72 8.39
CA HIS A 101 15.26 7.62 9.52
C HIS A 101 16.63 7.11 9.07
N ILE A 102 16.69 6.00 8.32
CA ILE A 102 17.96 5.47 7.82
C ILE A 102 18.67 6.49 6.93
N THR A 103 17.94 7.16 6.04
CA THR A 103 18.53 8.19 5.16
C THR A 103 19.14 9.33 5.97
N ALA A 104 18.45 9.79 7.03
CA ALA A 104 18.96 10.83 7.92
C ALA A 104 20.22 10.37 8.69
N TYR A 105 20.24 9.13 9.19
CA TYR A 105 21.40 8.56 9.86
C TYR A 105 22.59 8.41 8.93
N ILE A 106 22.40 7.91 7.70
CA ILE A 106 23.46 7.79 6.70
C ILE A 106 24.04 9.15 6.35
N LYS A 107 23.20 10.18 6.15
CA LYS A 107 23.68 11.55 5.89
C LYS A 107 24.49 12.12 7.04
N THR A 108 24.05 11.88 8.27
CA THR A 108 24.78 12.29 9.47
C THR A 108 26.14 11.60 9.53
N LEU A 109 26.18 10.31 9.23
CA LEU A 109 27.41 9.54 9.19
C LEU A 109 28.36 10.02 8.07
N GLN A 110 27.86 10.29 6.87
CA GLN A 110 28.64 10.86 5.76
C GLN A 110 29.24 12.21 6.14
N ASN A 111 28.45 13.09 6.77
CA ASN A 111 28.94 14.39 7.22
C ASN A 111 30.02 14.24 8.32
N ASN A 112 29.85 13.30 9.24
CA ASN A 112 30.84 13.01 10.28
C ASN A 112 32.13 12.41 9.69
N LEU A 113 32.03 11.56 8.67
CA LEU A 113 33.18 11.02 7.95
C LEU A 113 34.00 12.11 7.25
N VAL A 114 33.32 13.07 6.60
CA VAL A 114 33.96 14.20 5.92
C VAL A 114 34.63 15.15 6.93
N ASN A 115 33.97 15.44 8.06
CA ASN A 115 34.44 16.45 9.01
C ASN A 115 35.40 15.93 10.09
N LYS A 116 35.25 14.67 10.53
CA LYS A 116 36.00 14.11 11.67
C LYS A 116 36.99 13.01 11.28
N GLY A 117 36.97 12.54 10.02
CA GLY A 117 37.86 11.51 9.50
C GLY A 117 37.51 10.09 9.94
N ILE A 118 38.01 9.09 9.21
CA ILE A 118 37.60 7.67 9.27
C ILE A 118 37.91 6.98 10.62
N ARG A 119 38.82 7.55 11.44
CA ARG A 119 39.28 6.95 12.70
C ARG A 119 38.51 7.41 13.96
N ASN A 120 37.40 8.12 13.81
CA ASN A 120 36.63 8.57 14.96
C ASN A 120 35.73 7.43 15.50
N GLU A 121 35.88 7.11 16.79
CA GLU A 121 35.12 6.08 17.50
C GLU A 121 33.60 6.32 17.47
N GLU A 122 33.15 7.59 17.47
CA GLU A 122 31.73 7.95 17.34
C GLU A 122 31.12 7.48 16.02
N ILE A 123 31.90 7.37 14.95
CA ILE A 123 31.44 6.90 13.64
C ILE A 123 31.15 5.39 13.69
N TYR A 124 31.98 4.62 14.41
CA TYR A 124 31.78 3.19 14.61
C TYR A 124 30.54 2.90 15.44
N GLU A 125 30.32 3.67 16.52
CA GLU A 125 29.10 3.54 17.33
C GLU A 125 27.85 3.92 16.53
N HIS A 126 27.88 4.97 15.71
CA HIS A 126 26.77 5.29 14.80
C HIS A 126 26.52 4.18 13.78
N HIS A 127 27.57 3.57 13.22
CA HIS A 127 27.43 2.44 12.30
C HIS A 127 26.76 1.23 12.96
N LYS A 128 27.15 0.93 14.20
CA LYS A 128 26.57 -0.16 14.98
C LYS A 128 25.08 0.07 15.25
N VAL A 129 24.70 1.30 15.60
CA VAL A 129 23.30 1.69 15.78
C VAL A 129 22.50 1.50 14.49
N ILE A 130 23.04 1.90 13.33
CA ILE A 130 22.38 1.69 12.03
C ILE A 130 22.19 0.19 11.74
N ILE A 131 23.24 -0.62 11.93
CA ILE A 131 23.17 -2.07 11.71
C ILE A 131 22.12 -2.71 12.63
N GLN A 132 22.04 -2.26 13.88
CA GLN A 132 21.07 -2.77 14.84
C GLN A 132 19.64 -2.39 14.45
N LEU A 133 19.42 -1.13 14.03
CA LEU A 133 18.12 -0.68 13.51
C LEU A 133 17.66 -1.50 12.29
N ILE A 134 18.58 -1.83 11.38
CA ILE A 134 18.30 -2.67 10.20
C ILE A 134 17.96 -4.10 10.64
N LYS A 135 18.67 -4.66 11.61
CA LYS A 135 18.38 -6.01 12.12
C LYS A 135 17.00 -6.08 12.76
N ASP A 136 16.69 -5.13 13.64
CA ASP A 136 15.41 -5.07 14.35
C ASP A 136 14.25 -4.91 13.34
N TYR A 137 14.42 -4.05 12.34
CA TYR A 137 13.44 -3.87 11.27
C TYR A 137 13.25 -5.12 10.41
N ASN A 138 14.35 -5.78 10.04
CA ASN A 138 14.33 -7.01 9.27
C ASN A 138 13.68 -8.15 10.06
N GLU A 139 13.86 -8.24 11.37
CA GLU A 139 13.21 -9.25 12.20
C GLU A 139 11.67 -9.07 12.24
N ILE A 140 11.19 -7.82 12.25
CA ILE A 140 9.76 -7.50 12.29
C ILE A 140 9.09 -7.68 10.93
N LEU A 141 9.74 -7.26 9.83
CA LEU A 141 9.08 -7.09 8.52
C LEU A 141 9.65 -7.98 7.40
N ALA A 142 10.70 -8.78 7.61
CA ALA A 142 11.27 -9.59 6.53
C ALA A 142 10.28 -10.56 5.91
N ALA A 143 9.43 -11.19 6.73
CA ALA A 143 8.46 -12.17 6.25
C ALA A 143 7.39 -11.50 5.37
N ASP A 144 6.83 -10.39 5.83
CA ASP A 144 5.78 -9.66 5.13
C ASP A 144 6.31 -9.04 3.82
N LEU A 145 7.48 -8.40 3.87
CA LEU A 145 8.11 -7.79 2.69
C LEU A 145 8.47 -8.85 1.63
N TYR A 146 8.98 -10.01 2.05
CA TYR A 146 9.31 -11.10 1.14
C TYR A 146 8.06 -11.67 0.47
N LEU A 147 7.00 -11.88 1.25
CA LEU A 147 5.73 -12.39 0.75
C LEU A 147 5.07 -11.39 -0.22
N GLU A 148 5.08 -10.10 0.09
CA GLU A 148 4.59 -9.06 -0.80
C GLU A 148 5.40 -9.03 -2.11
N THR A 149 6.73 -9.08 -2.04
CA THR A 149 7.60 -9.10 -3.23
C THR A 149 7.32 -10.30 -4.14
N VAL A 150 6.95 -11.46 -3.57
CA VAL A 150 6.61 -12.67 -4.34
C VAL A 150 5.18 -12.60 -4.90
N ILE A 151 4.22 -12.04 -4.16
CA ILE A 151 2.79 -11.98 -4.56
C ILE A 151 2.52 -10.83 -5.53
N GLN A 152 3.21 -9.71 -5.39
CA GLN A 152 2.95 -8.49 -6.14
C GLN A 152 3.12 -8.66 -7.66
N PRO A 153 4.04 -9.48 -8.20
CA PRO A 153 4.08 -9.88 -9.61
C PRO A 153 2.90 -10.75 -10.06
N LEU A 154 2.23 -11.49 -9.15
CA LEU A 154 1.08 -12.32 -9.50
C LEU A 154 -0.18 -11.47 -9.79
N ILE A 155 -0.32 -10.31 -9.15
CA ILE A 155 -1.46 -9.40 -9.34
C ILE A 155 -1.57 -8.91 -10.81
N PRO A 156 -0.53 -8.31 -11.42
CA PRO A 156 -0.61 -7.82 -12.79
C PRO A 156 -0.74 -8.93 -13.83
N CYS A 157 -0.24 -10.16 -13.58
CA CYS A 157 -0.43 -11.25 -14.53
C CYS A 157 -1.88 -11.80 -14.53
N GLY A 158 -2.54 -11.86 -13.38
CA GLY A 158 -3.97 -12.18 -13.29
C GLY A 158 -4.85 -11.14 -14.00
N PHE A 159 -4.54 -9.85 -13.80
CA PHE A 159 -5.21 -8.76 -14.51
C PHE A 159 -4.94 -8.80 -16.02
N GLY A 160 -3.69 -9.02 -16.43
CA GLY A 160 -3.30 -9.09 -17.85
C GLY A 160 -4.01 -10.22 -18.60
N VAL A 161 -4.10 -11.42 -18.02
CA VAL A 161 -4.82 -12.55 -18.63
C VAL A 161 -6.32 -12.25 -18.73
N SER A 162 -6.91 -11.65 -17.69
CA SER A 162 -8.33 -11.28 -17.70
C SER A 162 -8.62 -10.22 -18.76
N PHE A 163 -7.75 -9.22 -18.90
CA PHE A 163 -7.83 -8.18 -19.92
C PHE A 163 -7.74 -8.78 -21.33
N LEU A 164 -6.75 -9.63 -21.59
CA LEU A 164 -6.58 -10.31 -22.88
C LEU A 164 -7.78 -11.18 -23.26
N ARG A 165 -8.40 -11.86 -22.28
CA ARG A 165 -9.64 -12.62 -22.50
C ARG A 165 -10.79 -11.73 -22.93
N VAL A 166 -10.99 -10.58 -22.29
CA VAL A 166 -12.05 -9.63 -22.64
C VAL A 166 -11.82 -9.04 -24.03
N THR A 167 -10.58 -8.65 -24.37
CA THR A 167 -10.27 -8.12 -25.70
C THR A 167 -10.49 -9.14 -26.80
N ASN A 168 -10.13 -10.41 -26.56
CA ASN A 168 -10.32 -11.49 -27.51
C ASN A 168 -11.79 -11.88 -27.67
N ALA A 169 -12.56 -11.90 -26.58
CA ALA A 169 -14.01 -12.14 -26.63
C ALA A 169 -14.72 -11.05 -27.47
N LYS A 170 -14.40 -9.78 -27.23
CA LYS A 170 -14.96 -8.66 -27.99
C LYS A 170 -14.59 -8.72 -29.48
N LYS A 171 -13.34 -9.10 -29.80
CA LYS A 171 -12.89 -9.28 -31.19
C LYS A 171 -13.65 -10.42 -31.91
N SER A 172 -14.04 -11.47 -31.17
CA SER A 172 -14.80 -12.60 -31.73
C SER A 172 -16.29 -12.29 -31.95
N GLU A 173 -16.89 -11.37 -31.19
CA GLU A 173 -18.25 -10.87 -31.43
C GLU A 173 -18.29 -9.98 -32.68
N VAL A 174 -17.32 -9.07 -32.84
CA VAL A 174 -17.24 -8.16 -34.00
C VAL A 174 -16.95 -8.90 -35.30
N ALA A 175 -16.30 -10.07 -35.25
CA ALA A 175 -16.04 -10.91 -36.43
C ALA A 175 -17.23 -11.78 -36.87
N LYS A 176 -18.31 -11.83 -36.07
CA LYS A 176 -19.54 -12.59 -36.38
C LYS A 176 -20.68 -11.72 -36.91
N THR A 177 -20.53 -10.40 -36.87
CA THR A 177 -21.35 -9.38 -37.55
C THR A 177 -20.73 -9.00 -38.88
#